data_AF-A0A259JB03-F1
#
_entry.id   AF-A0A259JB03-F1
#
_cell.length_a   1.000
_cell.length_b   1.000
_cell.length_c   1.000
_cell.angle_alpha   90.00
_cell.angle_beta   90.00
_cell.angle_gamma   90.00
#
_symmetry.space_group_name_H-M   'P 1'
#
loop_
_entity.id
_entity.type
_entity.pdbx_description
1 polymer ?
#
loop_
_entity_poly.entity_id
_entity_poly.type
_entity_poly.pdbx_seq_one_letter_code
_entity_poly.pdbx_strand_id
1 'polypeptide(L)'
;MTAGRGRLTFWDTLPDWADEVRMWAYAELAKRELMQTEIVAGANERMREAAAEAGITEDIPVVTRSTLNRLAMRRAAAVRKM
;
A
#
# COMPACT_ATOMS: atom_id res chain seq x y z
N MET A 1 11.52 -13.30 -26.69
CA MET A 1 10.37 -12.61 -26.06
C MET A 1 10.78 -12.20 -24.66
N THR A 2 11.18 -10.95 -24.45
CA THR A 2 11.65 -10.48 -23.15
C THR A 2 10.44 -10.21 -22.26
N ALA A 3 10.12 -11.16 -21.37
CA ALA A 3 9.10 -10.99 -20.36
C ALA A 3 9.46 -9.76 -19.50
N GLY A 4 8.70 -8.67 -19.64
CA GLY A 4 8.89 -7.47 -18.83
C GLY A 4 8.76 -7.85 -17.36
N ARG A 5 9.86 -7.82 -16.60
CA ARG A 5 9.82 -7.98 -15.15
C ARG A 5 8.85 -6.92 -14.62
N GLY A 6 7.78 -7.38 -13.96
CA GLY A 6 6.61 -6.57 -13.64
C GLY A 6 6.98 -5.23 -13.02
N ARG A 7 6.39 -4.15 -13.52
CA ARG A 7 6.58 -2.80 -12.98
C ARG A 7 6.38 -2.83 -11.47
N LEU A 8 7.39 -2.35 -10.73
CA LEU A 8 7.27 -2.05 -9.31
C LEU A 8 6.04 -1.16 -9.13
N THR A 9 5.13 -1.58 -8.27
CA THR A 9 3.96 -0.78 -7.92
C THR A 9 4.32 0.23 -6.84
N PHE A 10 3.47 1.23 -6.66
CA PHE A 10 3.59 2.19 -5.56
C PHE A 10 3.96 1.55 -4.22
N TRP A 11 3.36 0.40 -3.88
CA TRP A 11 3.60 -0.32 -2.62
C TRP A 11 4.94 -1.08 -2.58
N ASP A 12 5.54 -1.38 -3.73
CA ASP A 12 6.88 -1.98 -3.81
C ASP A 12 7.98 -0.91 -3.83
N THR A 13 7.63 0.35 -4.10
CA THR A 13 8.55 1.50 -4.12
C THR A 13 8.46 2.35 -2.84
N LEU A 14 7.69 1.90 -1.84
CA LEU A 14 7.64 2.59 -0.57
C LEU A 14 8.99 2.47 0.14
N PRO A 15 9.44 3.55 0.80
CA PRO A 15 10.65 3.51 1.62
C PRO A 15 10.44 2.62 2.85
N ASP A 16 11.54 2.14 3.43
CA ASP A 16 11.51 1.16 4.52
C ASP A 16 10.74 1.66 5.76
N TRP A 17 10.78 2.96 6.04
CA TRP A 17 10.02 3.57 7.14
C TRP A 17 8.50 3.45 6.95
N ALA A 18 8.03 3.23 5.73
CA ALA A 18 6.61 3.08 5.41
C ALA A 18 6.15 1.60 5.33
N ASP A 19 7.01 0.64 5.70
CA ASP A 19 6.67 -0.78 5.53
C ASP A 19 5.46 -1.21 6.38
N GLU A 20 5.34 -0.64 7.58
CA GLU A 20 4.17 -0.89 8.45
C GLU A 20 2.86 -0.44 7.81
N VAL A 21 2.88 0.68 7.09
CA VAL A 21 1.71 1.18 6.36
C VAL A 21 1.28 0.20 5.26
N ARG A 22 2.27 -0.36 4.55
CA ARG A 22 2.05 -1.39 3.52
C ARG A 22 1.43 -2.65 4.11
N MET A 23 2.01 -3.15 5.22
CA MET A 23 1.51 -4.34 5.90
C MET A 23 0.08 -4.15 6.41
N TRP A 24 -0.20 -2.99 7.02
CA TRP A 24 -1.54 -2.64 7.50
C TRP A 24 -2.56 -2.60 6.35
N ALA A 25 -2.27 -1.91 5.25
CA ALA A 25 -3.18 -1.82 4.12
C ALA A 25 -3.48 -3.21 3.51
N TYR A 26 -2.47 -4.09 3.45
CA TYR A 26 -2.66 -5.47 2.98
C TYR A 26 -3.55 -6.29 3.94
N ALA A 27 -3.36 -6.13 5.25
CA ALA A 27 -4.16 -6.80 6.27
C ALA A 27 -5.63 -6.34 6.23
N GLU A 28 -5.90 -5.04 6.11
CA GLU A 28 -7.28 -4.53 6.03
C GLU A 28 -8.01 -5.00 4.76
N LEU A 29 -7.32 -5.04 3.62
CA LEU A 29 -7.84 -5.67 2.39
C LEU A 29 -8.13 -7.16 2.58
N ALA A 30 -7.44 -7.82 3.52
CA ALA A 30 -7.68 -9.22 3.85
C ALA A 30 -8.90 -9.43 4.73
N LYS A 31 -9.10 -8.56 5.73
CA LYS A 31 -10.26 -8.59 6.64
C LYS A 31 -11.58 -8.33 5.92
N ARG A 32 -11.59 -7.44 4.92
CA ARG A 32 -12.80 -7.02 4.17
C ARG A 32 -13.85 -6.32 5.04
N GLU A 33 -13.42 -5.65 6.10
CA GLU A 33 -14.31 -4.95 7.04
C GLU A 33 -14.43 -3.46 6.70
N LEU A 34 -13.36 -2.84 6.22
CA LEU A 34 -13.31 -1.43 5.86
C LEU A 34 -13.58 -1.20 4.37
N MET A 35 -14.24 -0.08 4.06
CA MET A 35 -14.35 0.43 2.71
C MET A 35 -12.98 0.89 2.18
N GLN A 36 -12.79 0.83 0.86
CA GLN A 36 -11.53 1.26 0.25
C GLN A 36 -11.18 2.73 0.57
N THR A 37 -12.17 3.61 0.71
CA THR A 37 -11.96 5.01 1.09
C THR A 37 -11.43 5.15 2.52
N GLU A 38 -11.91 4.31 3.44
CA GLU A 38 -11.44 4.28 4.83
C GLU A 38 -10.01 3.75 4.91
N ILE A 39 -9.71 2.69 4.14
CA ILE A 39 -8.34 2.16 4.05
C ILE A 39 -7.39 3.20 3.47
N VAL A 40 -7.80 3.95 2.43
CA VAL A 40 -6.96 5.04 1.89
C VAL A 40 -6.74 6.14 2.92
N ALA A 41 -7.76 6.55 3.66
CA ALA A 41 -7.63 7.57 4.70
C ALA A 41 -6.68 7.09 5.81
N GLY A 42 -6.92 5.91 6.37
CA GLY A 42 -6.12 5.33 7.44
C GLY A 42 -4.68 4.99 7.04
N ALA A 43 -4.44 4.64 5.78
CA ALA A 43 -3.08 4.43 5.28
C ALA A 43 -2.31 5.75 5.17
N ASN A 44 -2.96 6.84 4.73
CA ASN A 44 -2.31 8.16 4.66
C ASN A 44 -2.05 8.75 6.05
N GLU A 45 -2.93 8.50 7.02
CA GLU A 45 -2.71 8.89 8.41
C GLU A 45 -1.46 8.20 8.98
N ARG A 46 -1.41 6.86 8.88
CA ARG A 46 -0.24 6.07 9.30
C ARG A 46 1.04 6.46 8.55
N MET A 47 0.94 6.83 7.28
CA MET A 47 2.07 7.34 6.51
C MET A 47 2.64 8.63 7.10
N ARG A 48 1.77 9.54 7.56
CA ARG A 48 2.22 10.78 8.21
C ARG A 48 2.83 10.50 9.59
N GLU A 49 2.25 9.57 10.34
CA GLU A 49 2.78 9.15 11.65
C GLU A 49 4.17 8.52 11.49
N ALA A 50 4.31 7.53 10.60
CA ALA A 50 5.59 6.88 10.33
C ALA A 50 6.64 7.86 9.78
N ALA A 51 6.23 8.82 8.93
CA ALA A 51 7.13 9.87 8.47
C ALA A 51 7.59 10.77 9.63
N ALA A 52 6.67 11.17 10.52
CA ALA A 52 7.00 11.99 11.69
C ALA A 52 7.97 11.27 12.65
N GLU A 53 7.76 9.97 12.89
CA GLU A 53 8.66 9.15 13.71
C GLU A 53 10.06 9.02 13.08
N ALA A 54 10.14 8.94 11.75
CA ALA A 54 11.39 8.92 11.02
C ALA A 54 12.05 10.32 10.86
N GLY A 55 11.43 11.39 11.36
CA GLY A 55 11.89 12.76 11.19
C GLY A 55 11.76 13.29 9.76
N ILE A 56 10.89 12.68 8.94
CA ILE A 56 10.65 13.04 7.54
C ILE A 56 9.48 14.01 7.46
N THR A 57 9.74 15.21 6.95
CA THR A 57 8.75 16.27 6.82
C THR A 57 8.39 16.59 5.37
N GLU A 58 9.14 16.06 4.40
CA GLU A 58 9.00 16.34 2.98
C GLU A 58 8.84 15.03 2.17
N ASP A 59 8.26 15.14 0.96
CA ASP A 59 8.10 14.03 0.01
C ASP A 59 7.42 12.75 0.56
N ILE A 60 6.51 12.92 1.52
CA ILE A 60 5.73 11.81 2.10
C ILE A 60 4.83 11.19 1.00
N PRO A 61 4.99 9.90 0.67
CA PRO A 61 4.19 9.25 -0.36
C PRO A 61 2.69 9.25 -0.03
N VAL A 62 1.85 9.59 -1.00
CA VAL A 62 0.39 9.64 -0.79
C VAL A 62 -0.28 8.39 -1.36
N VAL A 63 -1.00 7.67 -0.51
CA VAL A 63 -1.83 6.54 -0.91
C VAL A 63 -3.09 7.07 -1.61
N THR A 64 -3.41 6.51 -2.77
CA THR A 64 -4.62 6.85 -3.53
C THR A 64 -5.51 5.64 -3.70
N ARG A 65 -6.78 5.84 -4.07
CA ARG A 65 -7.68 4.74 -4.43
C ARG A 65 -7.12 3.87 -5.57
N SER A 66 -6.45 4.49 -6.55
CA SER A 66 -5.85 3.76 -7.67
C SER A 66 -4.71 2.84 -7.22
N THR A 67 -3.83 3.31 -6.33
CA THR A 67 -2.74 2.49 -5.80
C THR A 67 -3.27 1.37 -4.92
N LEU A 68 -4.29 1.63 -4.10
CA LEU A 68 -4.94 0.61 -3.28
C LEU A 68 -5.67 -0.46 -4.12
N ASN A 69 -6.39 -0.05 -5.17
CA ASN A 69 -7.08 -1.00 -6.05
C ASN A 69 -6.10 -1.97 -6.74
N ARG A 70 -4.95 -1.46 -7.20
CA ARG A 70 -3.88 -2.33 -7.75
C ARG A 70 -3.38 -3.36 -6.75
N LEU A 71 -3.24 -2.98 -5.47
CA LEU A 71 -2.87 -3.90 -4.39
C LEU A 71 -3.95 -4.96 -4.17
N ALA A 72 -5.22 -4.56 -4.10
CA ALA A 72 -6.36 -5.45 -3.94
C ALA A 72 -6.45 -6.48 -5.08
N MET A 73 -6.28 -6.05 -6.33
CA MET A 73 -6.27 -6.92 -7.50
C MET A 73 -5.09 -7.91 -7.48
N ARG A 74 -3.87 -7.46 -7.12
CA ARG A 74 -2.71 -8.34 -6.96
C ARG A 74 -2.95 -9.39 -5.88
N ARG A 75 -3.50 -8.99 -4.73
CA ARG A 75 -3.87 -9.91 -3.65
C ARG A 75 -4.89 -10.95 -4.13
N ALA A 76 -5.95 -10.51 -4.81
CA ALA A 76 -6.97 -11.43 -5.33
C ALA A 76 -6.38 -12.44 -6.34
N ALA A 77 -5.47 -11.99 -7.21
CA ALA A 77 -4.76 -12.87 -8.13
C ALA A 77 -3.84 -13.88 -7.42
N ALA A 78 -3.19 -13.48 -6.33
CA ALA A 78 -2.37 -14.37 -5.51
C ALA A 78 -3.21 -15.44 -4.80
N VAL A 79 -4.34 -15.03 -4.21
CA VAL A 79 -5.28 -15.95 -3.55
C VAL A 79 -5.88 -16.97 -4.54
N ARG A 80 -6.15 -16.57 -5.79
CA ARG A 80 -6.68 -17.49 -6.82
C ARG A 80 -5.66 -18.51 -7.34
N LYS A 81 -4.37 -18.27 -7.14
CA LYS A 81 -3.28 -19.15 -7.57
C LYS A 81 -2.83 -20.13 -6.47
N MET A 82 -3.29 -19.92 -5.24
CA MET A 82 -3.20 -20.88 -4.15
C MET A 82 -4.30 -21.92 -4.29
#